data_AF-A0A961JC63-F1
#
_entry.id   AF-A0A961JC63-F1
#
_cell.length_a   1.000
_cell.length_b   1.000
_cell.length_c   1.000
_cell.angle_alpha   90.00
_cell.angle_beta   90.00
_cell.angle_gamma   90.00
#
_symmetry.space_group_name_H-M   'P 1'
#
loop_
_entity.id
_entity.type
_entity.pdbx_description
1 polymer ?
#
loop_
_entity_poly.entity_id
_entity_poly.type
_entity_poly.pdbx_seq_one_letter_code
_entity_poly.pdbx_strand_id
1 'polypeptide(L)'
;MTDPTAPITQDVVTFPRRDTAAATGKVNLVGLTREELRAALIAAGTPEKQAKMRVGQIWQWIYQKGVREFDAMTNLAKEYRALLDEKFEIRVPELVTKQVSDDGTRKYLVRIAGGHEVEIVYIPEEDRGTLCVSSQVGCTLTCSFCHTGT
;
A
#
# COMPACT_ATOMS: atom_id res chain seq x y z
N MET A 1 0.84 -35.99 -35.93
CA MET A 1 0.48 -35.15 -34.78
C MET A 1 1.63 -35.25 -33.81
N THR A 2 2.50 -34.25 -33.76
CA THR A 2 3.58 -34.16 -32.78
C THR A 2 2.93 -33.86 -31.43
N ASP A 3 3.20 -34.72 -30.44
CA ASP A 3 2.76 -34.46 -29.07
C ASP A 3 3.31 -33.10 -28.62
N PRO A 4 2.48 -32.19 -28.11
CA PRO A 4 2.98 -30.96 -27.53
C PRO A 4 3.86 -31.34 -26.33
N THR A 5 5.17 -31.12 -26.49
CA THR A 5 6.12 -31.24 -25.38
C THR A 5 5.65 -30.26 -24.31
N ALA A 6 5.34 -30.76 -23.11
CA ALA A 6 4.93 -29.91 -22.01
C ALA A 6 5.95 -28.77 -21.87
N PRO A 7 5.50 -27.50 -21.83
CA PRO A 7 6.42 -26.37 -21.74
C PRO A 7 7.29 -26.56 -20.49
N ILE A 8 8.58 -26.26 -20.62
CA ILE A 8 9.52 -26.24 -19.50
C ILE A 8 8.96 -25.25 -18.47
N THR A 9 8.34 -25.75 -17.41
CA THR A 9 7.87 -24.92 -16.31
C THR A 9 9.10 -24.41 -15.58
N GLN A 10 9.35 -23.10 -15.64
CA GLN A 10 10.34 -22.47 -14.79
C GLN A 10 9.92 -22.67 -13.33
N ASP A 11 10.85 -23.11 -12.47
CA ASP A 11 10.64 -23.16 -11.01
C ASP A 11 10.61 -21.74 -10.45
N VAL A 12 9.45 -21.12 -10.56
CA VAL A 12 9.19 -19.76 -10.10
C VAL A 12 8.88 -19.78 -8.60
N VAL A 13 9.92 -19.51 -7.82
CA VAL A 13 9.82 -19.43 -6.35
C VAL A 13 9.25 -18.07 -5.94
N THR A 14 8.17 -18.08 -5.15
CA THR A 14 7.62 -16.86 -4.57
C THR A 14 8.38 -16.50 -3.29
N PHE A 15 8.87 -15.27 -3.23
CA PHE A 15 9.52 -14.74 -2.04
C PHE A 15 8.58 -13.78 -1.31
N PRO A 16 8.52 -13.83 0.04
CA PRO A 16 7.77 -12.86 0.78
C PRO A 16 8.35 -11.47 0.54
N ARG A 17 7.47 -10.49 0.43
CA ARG A 17 7.85 -9.07 0.35
C ARG A 17 8.71 -8.74 1.58
N ARG A 18 9.85 -8.07 1.36
CA ARG A 18 10.64 -7.54 2.48
C ARG A 18 9.85 -6.43 3.17
N ASP A 19 9.64 -6.59 4.48
CA ASP A 19 8.95 -5.61 5.30
C ASP A 19 9.78 -4.34 5.50
N THR A 20 9.10 -3.20 5.50
CA THR A 20 9.73 -1.87 5.53
C THR A 20 10.14 -1.38 6.92
N ALA A 21 9.76 -2.07 8.00
CA ALA A 21 10.10 -1.62 9.35
C ALA A 21 11.63 -1.44 9.52
N ALA A 22 12.42 -2.18 8.74
CA ALA A 22 13.88 -2.11 8.76
C ALA A 22 14.49 -0.79 8.25
N ALA A 23 13.77 0.03 7.47
CA ALA A 23 14.36 1.21 6.82
C ALA A 23 14.29 2.49 7.68
N THR A 24 13.21 2.67 8.45
CA THR A 24 12.94 3.89 9.24
C THR A 24 12.88 3.64 10.74
N GLY A 25 12.77 2.37 11.17
CA GLY A 25 12.51 2.00 12.57
C GLY A 25 11.10 2.34 13.06
N LYS A 26 10.26 2.95 12.22
CA LYS A 26 8.86 3.31 12.54
C LYS A 26 7.90 2.29 11.93
N VAL A 27 6.77 2.10 12.59
CA VAL A 27 5.69 1.25 12.06
C VAL A 27 4.85 2.04 11.08
N ASN A 28 4.70 1.53 9.85
CA ASN A 28 3.82 2.15 8.87
C ASN A 28 2.36 1.82 9.17
N LEU A 29 1.52 2.85 9.35
CA LEU A 29 0.09 2.66 9.65
C LEU A 29 -0.73 2.25 8.41
N VAL A 30 -0.23 2.56 7.21
CA VAL A 30 -0.90 2.17 5.97
C VAL A 30 -0.76 0.66 5.76
N GLY A 31 -1.90 -0.01 5.54
CA GLY A 31 -1.95 -1.46 5.35
C GLY A 31 -2.32 -2.25 6.60
N LEU A 32 -2.20 -1.65 7.80
CA LEU A 32 -2.71 -2.29 9.01
C LEU A 32 -4.24 -2.38 8.97
N THR A 33 -4.76 -3.53 9.36
CA THR A 33 -6.17 -3.69 9.71
C THR A 33 -6.51 -2.84 10.93
N ARG A 34 -7.81 -2.63 11.20
CA ARG A 34 -8.24 -1.88 12.40
C ARG A 34 -7.81 -2.54 13.70
N GLU A 35 -7.76 -3.87 13.72
CA GLU A 35 -7.29 -4.69 14.84
C GLU A 35 -5.80 -4.46 15.08
N GLU A 36 -4.98 -4.56 14.03
CA GLU A 36 -3.53 -4.35 14.09
C GLU A 36 -3.20 -2.90 14.44
N LEU A 37 -3.91 -1.92 13.86
CA LEU A 37 -3.76 -0.51 14.22
C LEU A 37 -4.07 -0.30 15.71
N ARG A 38 -5.13 -0.91 16.23
CA ARG A 38 -5.46 -0.83 17.67
C ARG A 38 -4.32 -1.39 18.53
N ALA A 39 -3.81 -2.58 18.17
CA ALA A 39 -2.74 -3.24 18.89
C ALA A 39 -1.44 -2.40 18.86
N ALA A 40 -1.09 -1.88 17.69
CA ALA A 40 0.08 -1.03 17.51
C ALA A 40 0.00 0.25 18.36
N LEU A 41 -1.16 0.92 18.37
CA LEU A 41 -1.36 2.11 19.20
C LEU A 41 -1.24 1.81 20.70
N ILE A 42 -1.83 0.71 21.18
CA ILE A 42 -1.71 0.31 22.59
C ILE A 42 -0.25 0.01 22.94
N ALA A 43 0.46 -0.72 22.10
CA ALA A 43 1.88 -1.02 22.29
C ALA A 43 2.76 0.25 22.32
N ALA A 44 2.36 1.30 21.60
CA ALA A 44 3.04 2.59 21.61
C ALA A 44 2.65 3.51 22.78
N GLY A 45 1.76 3.08 23.68
CA GLY A 45 1.39 3.81 24.90
C GLY A 45 0.00 4.45 24.87
N THR A 46 -0.83 4.20 23.85
CA THR A 46 -2.22 4.66 23.83
C THR A 46 -3.04 3.90 24.89
N PRO A 47 -3.71 4.59 25.83
CA PRO A 47 -4.54 3.91 26.83
C PRO A 47 -5.62 3.06 26.18
N GLU A 48 -5.78 1.81 26.63
CA GLU A 48 -6.73 0.87 26.02
C GLU A 48 -8.16 1.40 25.94
N LYS A 49 -8.60 2.13 26.98
CA LYS A 49 -9.91 2.78 27.04
C LYS A 49 -10.15 3.78 25.92
N GLN A 50 -9.09 4.40 25.39
CA GLN A 50 -9.14 5.38 24.30
C GLN A 50 -8.82 4.76 22.93
N ALA A 51 -8.22 3.57 22.89
CA ALA A 51 -7.68 2.99 21.67
C ALA A 51 -8.71 2.87 20.53
N LYS A 52 -9.94 2.41 20.84
CA LYS A 52 -11.02 2.30 19.83
C LYS A 52 -11.36 3.65 19.18
N MET A 53 -11.43 4.70 19.98
CA MET A 53 -11.72 6.05 19.49
C MET A 53 -10.53 6.59 18.66
N ARG A 54 -9.29 6.38 19.11
CA ARG A 54 -8.08 6.79 18.39
C ARG A 54 -7.94 6.09 17.04
N VAL A 55 -8.25 4.79 16.96
CA VAL A 55 -8.33 4.06 15.69
C VAL A 55 -9.30 4.76 14.74
N GLY A 56 -10.51 5.10 15.20
CA GLY A 56 -11.50 5.80 14.36
C GLY A 56 -11.00 7.15 13.84
N GLN A 57 -10.39 7.96 14.69
CA GLN A 57 -9.83 9.26 14.32
C GLN A 57 -8.71 9.12 13.27
N ILE A 58 -7.72 8.27 13.55
CA ILE A 58 -6.56 8.08 12.67
C ILE A 58 -6.99 7.46 11.33
N TRP A 59 -7.88 6.46 11.36
CA TRP A 59 -8.41 5.82 10.15
C TRP A 59 -9.13 6.82 9.24
N GLN A 60 -9.93 7.72 9.81
CA GLN A 60 -10.59 8.78 9.07
C GLN A 60 -9.57 9.72 8.39
N TRP A 61 -8.53 10.14 9.11
CA TRP A 61 -7.50 11.02 8.55
C TRP A 61 -6.74 10.37 7.39
N ILE A 62 -6.35 9.11 7.55
CA ILE A 62 -5.57 8.39 6.54
C ILE A 62 -6.44 8.08 5.31
N TYR A 63 -7.56 7.38 5.51
CA TYR A 63 -8.29 6.75 4.40
C TYR A 63 -9.46 7.57 3.84
N GLN A 64 -10.06 8.46 4.63
CA GLN A 64 -11.16 9.32 4.13
C GLN A 64 -10.65 10.68 3.69
N LYS A 65 -9.66 11.23 4.41
CA LYS A 65 -9.11 12.57 4.14
C LYS A 65 -7.79 12.56 3.37
N GLY A 66 -7.12 11.41 3.26
CA GLY A 66 -5.87 11.27 2.53
C GLY A 66 -4.67 11.98 3.17
N VAL A 67 -4.74 12.30 4.47
CA VAL A 67 -3.71 13.05 5.19
C VAL A 67 -2.60 12.11 5.65
N ARG A 68 -1.35 12.52 5.42
CA ARG A 68 -0.14 11.74 5.74
C ARG A 68 0.71 12.35 6.86
N GLU A 69 0.43 13.58 7.25
CA GLU A 69 1.14 14.30 8.31
C GLU A 69 0.33 14.23 9.61
N PHE A 70 0.91 13.73 10.70
CA PHE A 70 0.23 13.67 11.99
C PHE A 70 -0.11 15.06 12.54
N ASP A 71 0.72 16.06 12.24
CA ASP A 71 0.50 17.44 12.66
C ASP A 71 -0.80 18.04 12.10
N ALA A 72 -1.28 17.58 10.95
CA ALA A 72 -2.55 18.03 10.37
C ALA A 72 -3.79 17.44 11.06
N MET A 73 -3.63 16.46 11.95
CA MET A 73 -4.74 15.78 12.64
C MET A 73 -5.26 16.59 13.84
N THR A 74 -5.91 17.72 13.59
CA THR A 74 -6.27 18.73 14.61
C THR A 74 -7.21 18.27 15.72
N ASN A 75 -7.90 17.13 15.55
CA ASN A 75 -8.71 16.51 16.60
C ASN A 75 -7.92 15.57 17.54
N LEU A 76 -6.60 15.51 17.38
CA LEU A 76 -5.64 14.85 18.27
C LEU A 76 -4.88 15.89 19.08
N ALA A 77 -4.68 15.62 20.38
CA ALA A 77 -3.89 16.48 21.24
C ALA A 77 -2.45 16.61 20.70
N LYS A 78 -1.81 17.76 20.92
CA LYS A 78 -0.47 18.06 20.40
C LYS A 78 0.56 17.00 20.83
N GLU A 79 0.55 16.61 22.10
CA GLU A 79 1.43 15.58 22.65
C GLU A 79 1.20 14.21 21.99
N TYR A 80 -0.07 13.88 21.68
CA TYR A 80 -0.39 12.62 21.01
C TYR A 80 0.06 12.61 19.55
N ARG A 81 -0.01 13.76 18.85
CA ARG A 81 0.56 13.90 17.50
C ARG A 81 2.07 13.69 17.49
N ALA A 82 2.77 14.26 18.48
CA ALA A 82 4.21 14.04 18.65
C ALA A 82 4.56 12.58 18.94
N LEU A 83 3.80 11.89 19.80
CA LEU A 83 3.96 10.45 20.03
C LEU A 83 3.78 9.65 18.73
N LEU A 84 2.76 9.98 17.94
CA LEU A 84 2.51 9.31 16.68
C LEU A 84 3.66 9.51 15.70
N ASP A 85 4.15 10.74 15.57
CA ASP A 85 5.28 11.05 14.69
C ASP A 85 6.57 10.35 15.14
N GLU A 86 6.80 10.19 16.45
CA GLU A 86 7.97 9.46 16.95
C GLU A 86 7.93 7.97 16.58
N LYS A 87 6.77 7.31 16.75
CA LYS A 87 6.65 5.84 16.68
C LYS A 87 6.19 5.31 15.32
N PHE A 88 5.49 6.13 14.55
CA PHE A 88 4.77 5.70 13.36
C PHE A 88 5.08 6.56 12.15
N GLU A 89 4.76 6.04 10.98
CA GLU A 89 4.76 6.78 9.72
C GLU A 89 3.51 6.45 8.90
N ILE A 90 3.17 7.33 7.96
CA ILE A 90 2.11 7.11 6.97
C ILE A 90 2.78 7.12 5.59
N ARG A 91 3.34 5.99 5.19
CA ARG A 91 4.05 5.83 3.92
C ARG A 91 3.20 5.06 2.92
N VAL A 92 3.13 5.60 1.71
CA VAL A 92 2.57 4.93 0.52
C VAL A 92 3.71 4.65 -0.49
N PRO A 93 3.50 3.79 -1.50
CA PRO A 93 4.47 3.61 -2.59
C PRO A 93 4.90 4.94 -3.23
N GLU A 94 6.17 5.03 -3.59
CA GLU A 94 6.73 6.20 -4.27
C GLU A 94 6.22 6.26 -5.71
N LEU A 95 5.79 7.43 -6.18
CA LEU A 95 5.42 7.61 -7.58
C LEU A 95 6.69 7.80 -8.42
N VAL A 96 7.02 6.82 -9.26
CA VAL A 96 8.19 6.87 -10.16
C VAL A 96 7.82 7.58 -11.46
N THR A 97 6.69 7.23 -12.06
CA THR A 97 6.24 7.83 -13.31
C THR A 97 4.72 7.86 -13.37
N LYS A 98 4.19 8.92 -13.97
CA LYS A 98 2.77 9.11 -14.26
C LYS A 98 2.60 9.41 -15.73
N GLN A 99 1.78 8.62 -16.39
CA GLN A 99 1.35 8.84 -17.77
C GLN A 99 -0.16 9.13 -17.76
N VAL A 100 -0.57 10.12 -18.54
CA VAL A 100 -1.98 10.51 -18.67
C VAL A 100 -2.35 10.41 -20.15
N SER A 101 -3.37 9.62 -20.43
CA SER A 101 -3.95 9.43 -21.76
C SER A 101 -5.00 10.51 -22.05
N ASP A 102 -5.35 10.70 -23.32
CA ASP A 102 -6.31 11.70 -23.79
C ASP A 102 -7.74 11.44 -23.26
N ASP A 103 -8.08 10.18 -23.01
CA ASP A 103 -9.35 9.76 -22.36
C ASP A 103 -9.35 10.00 -20.84
N GLY A 104 -8.27 10.56 -20.29
CA GLY A 104 -8.10 10.83 -18.87
C GLY A 104 -7.56 9.63 -18.06
N THR A 105 -7.39 8.45 -18.68
CA THR A 105 -6.77 7.28 -18.03
C THR A 105 -5.37 7.63 -17.53
N ARG A 106 -5.05 7.21 -16.31
CA ARG A 106 -3.79 7.52 -15.64
C ARG A 106 -3.07 6.24 -15.28
N LYS A 107 -1.92 6.01 -15.92
CA LYS A 107 -1.02 4.90 -15.61
C LYS A 107 0.08 5.39 -14.68
N TYR A 108 0.22 4.74 -13.53
CA TYR A 108 1.23 5.04 -12.53
C TYR A 108 2.20 3.87 -12.43
N LEU A 109 3.48 4.17 -12.53
CA LEU A 109 4.54 3.27 -12.08
C LEU A 109 4.92 3.68 -10.67
N VAL A 110 4.75 2.76 -9.71
CA VAL A 110 5.06 3.03 -8.31
C VAL A 110 6.13 2.08 -7.79
N ARG A 111 7.06 2.62 -7.01
CA ARG A 111 8.07 1.84 -6.32
C ARG A 111 7.56 1.45 -4.95
N ILE A 112 7.51 0.14 -4.72
CA ILE A 112 7.10 -0.44 -3.45
C ILE A 112 8.32 -0.71 -2.57
N ALA A 113 8.04 -1.10 -1.32
CA ALA A 113 9.05 -1.61 -0.41
C ALA A 113 9.89 -2.72 -1.07
N GLY A 114 11.20 -2.68 -0.84
CA GLY A 114 12.14 -3.62 -1.46
C GLY A 114 12.67 -3.15 -2.82
N GLY A 115 12.22 -2.01 -3.32
CA GLY A 115 12.77 -1.36 -4.53
C GLY A 115 12.15 -1.83 -5.84
N HIS A 116 11.28 -2.83 -5.80
CA HIS A 116 10.53 -3.29 -6.97
C HIS A 116 9.47 -2.27 -7.40
N GLU A 117 9.09 -2.32 -8.67
CA GLU A 117 8.11 -1.42 -9.26
C GLU A 117 6.89 -2.21 -9.73
N VAL A 118 5.71 -1.63 -9.55
CA VAL A 118 4.44 -2.21 -9.99
C VAL A 118 3.57 -1.13 -10.61
N GLU A 119 2.59 -1.55 -11.41
CA GLU A 119 1.68 -0.64 -12.08
C GLU A 119 0.37 -0.48 -11.30
N ILE A 120 -0.16 0.74 -11.34
CA ILE A 120 -1.52 1.08 -10.89
C ILE A 120 -2.15 1.89 -12.02
N VAL A 121 -3.40 1.59 -12.36
CA VAL A 121 -4.12 2.32 -13.41
C VAL A 121 -5.42 2.87 -12.85
N TYR A 122 -5.59 4.19 -12.94
CA TYR A 122 -6.87 4.84 -12.67
C TYR A 122 -7.59 5.15 -13.97
N ILE A 123 -8.81 4.63 -14.11
CA ILE A 123 -9.66 4.78 -15.29
C ILE A 123 -10.87 5.62 -14.86
N PRO A 124 -10.91 6.92 -15.21
CA PRO A 124 -12.06 7.76 -14.91
C PRO A 124 -13.21 7.46 -15.88
N GLU A 125 -14.42 7.52 -15.35
CA GLU A 125 -15.68 7.52 -16.10
C GLU A 125 -16.55 8.69 -15.60
N GLU A 126 -17.71 8.92 -16.21
CA GLU A 126 -18.56 10.08 -15.87
C GLU A 126 -19.05 10.05 -14.41
N ASP A 127 -19.43 8.87 -13.92
CA ASP A 127 -20.08 8.68 -12.62
C ASP A 127 -19.23 7.88 -11.61
N ARG A 128 -18.12 7.30 -12.06
CA ARG A 128 -17.25 6.45 -11.24
C ARG A 128 -15.79 6.54 -11.66
N GLY A 129 -14.93 6.01 -10.79
CA GLY A 129 -13.54 5.76 -11.12
C GLY A 129 -13.16 4.32 -10.79
N THR A 130 -12.50 3.65 -11.71
CA THR A 130 -11.98 2.29 -11.51
C THR A 130 -10.48 2.37 -11.22
N LEU A 131 -10.03 1.65 -10.19
CA LEU A 131 -8.61 1.54 -9.87
C LEU A 131 -8.15 0.09 -10.05
N CYS A 132 -7.29 -0.13 -11.04
CA CYS A 132 -6.58 -1.39 -11.21
C CYS A 132 -5.34 -1.39 -10.31
N VAL A 133 -5.24 -2.40 -9.44
CA VAL A 133 -4.15 -2.55 -8.47
C VAL A 133 -3.40 -3.85 -8.71
N SER A 134 -2.07 -3.79 -8.62
CA SER A 134 -1.22 -4.97 -8.71
C SER A 134 -1.18 -5.74 -7.39
N SER A 135 -1.27 -7.06 -7.45
CA SER A 135 -1.23 -7.95 -6.26
C SER A 135 0.16 -8.57 -6.02
N GLN A 136 0.99 -8.66 -7.06
CA GLN A 136 2.30 -9.30 -7.04
C GLN A 136 3.30 -8.48 -7.87
N VAL A 137 4.59 -8.74 -7.67
CA VAL A 137 5.66 -8.29 -8.57
C VAL A 137 5.92 -9.41 -9.56
N GLY A 138 5.53 -9.21 -10.83
CA GLY A 138 5.49 -10.30 -11.80
C GLY A 138 4.36 -11.30 -11.55
N CYS A 139 4.29 -12.34 -12.37
CA CYS A 139 3.31 -13.43 -12.22
C CYS A 139 3.92 -14.77 -12.69
N THR A 140 3.70 -15.82 -11.90
CA THR A 140 4.26 -17.16 -12.12
C THR A 140 3.48 -18.01 -13.12
N LEU A 141 2.29 -17.57 -13.54
CA LEU A 141 1.39 -18.38 -14.37
C LEU A 141 1.77 -18.44 -15.84
N THR A 142 2.68 -17.58 -16.31
CA THR A 142 3.20 -17.59 -17.70
C THR A 142 2.13 -17.57 -18.81
N CYS A 143 1.03 -16.85 -18.59
CA CYS A 143 -0.03 -16.71 -19.60
C CYS A 143 0.53 -16.03 -20.87
N SER A 144 0.46 -16.71 -22.02
CA SER A 144 1.10 -16.28 -23.28
C SER A 144 0.65 -14.92 -23.84
N PHE A 145 -0.50 -14.41 -23.40
CA PHE A 145 -1.06 -13.11 -23.78
C PHE A 145 -0.79 -12.00 -22.76
N CYS A 146 -0.17 -12.31 -21.62
CA CYS A 146 0.01 -11.38 -20.51
C CYS A 146 1.47 -10.92 -20.44
N HIS A 147 1.70 -9.61 -20.63
CA HIS A 147 3.06 -9.05 -20.55
C HIS A 147 3.71 -9.21 -19.17
N THR A 148 2.92 -9.26 -18.09
CA THR A 148 3.45 -9.49 -16.74
C THR A 148 3.93 -10.94 -16.53
N GLY A 149 3.48 -11.88 -17.37
CA GLY A 149 3.83 -13.30 -17.30
C GLY A 149 4.83 -13.76 -18.37
N THR A 150 5.36 -12.84 -19.18
CA THR A 150 6.47 -13.09 -20.12
C THR A 150 7.79 -12.73 -19.49
#